data_AF-A0A849Z5W8-F1
#
_entry.id   AF-A0A849Z5W8-F1
#
_cell.length_a   1.000
_cell.length_b   1.000
_cell.length_c   1.000
_cell.angle_alpha   90.00
_cell.angle_beta   90.00
_cell.angle_gamma   90.00
#
_symmetry.space_group_name_H-M   'P 1'
#
loop_
_entity.id
_entity.type
_entity.pdbx_description
1 polymer ?
#
loop_
_entity_poly.entity_id
_entity_poly.type
_entity_poly.pdbx_seq_one_letter_code
_entity_poly.pdbx_strand_id
1 'polypeptide(L)'
;MKYTLQIAGALGVLATPSLALATTYQVGPSRPYQSLQEVESLLNPGDVVQVDGDHTYDGDIHIPPASSGSATNPVTIIGIPVNGKRPRIQGGSDWGIMLNADHIVFQGFEVTGSPFTCVINKGHDITLRDLVVHDCPGHGILGMDFETGDQTIEYTEVYACGDGIYDHQIYVATDETEHPGSRVRIQHSYIHDGNGGNNIKSRAERTEVYSNWIEAPAYHVFDLIGADGQAPGLAREDSDIVGNVLIQTGSYTIARIGGDGTGASSGRYRFAYNTIITSPQQGTIFRVMDQIESLAIHDNVFLAPNGGSPNFFDDGSAVWTSGSPKRSAQHNFVDSSITVPSFFSGTVTGSDAEFENYAAGNFIPNDQSPLLDVGAPGSGPSGFELPNALGLPTTVPPVRAVESSLQPIAREVDGSPDIGAYERGDDGMPSTTSSSSSSSGSTSSSSSSSSSSASSGSGATTGSGSSTSGSSTTGSGSSTTGSGSTGSGAGGDGGAGGGDDDGGFPTGPICTYAPPAGTEQLTGLLVSAIALLGAARRRRR
;
A
#
# COMPACT_ATOMS: atom_id res chain seq x y z
N MET A 1 -82.01 22.40 10.82
CA MET A 1 -80.63 21.98 11.15
C MET A 1 -79.74 22.42 10.00
N LYS A 2 -78.94 23.47 10.19
CA LYS A 2 -77.95 23.95 9.21
C LYS A 2 -76.58 23.52 9.74
N TYR A 3 -75.93 22.58 9.07
CA TYR A 3 -74.57 22.17 9.41
C TYR A 3 -73.59 23.04 8.62
N THR A 4 -72.83 23.84 9.36
CA THR A 4 -71.70 24.64 8.85
C THR A 4 -70.47 23.75 8.84
N LEU A 5 -69.92 23.45 7.66
CA LEU A 5 -68.67 22.70 7.50
C LEU A 5 -67.49 23.69 7.60
N GLN A 6 -66.77 23.68 8.72
CA GLN A 6 -65.49 24.36 8.86
C GLN A 6 -64.38 23.50 8.25
N ILE A 7 -63.77 23.98 7.16
CA ILE A 7 -62.54 23.40 6.61
C ILE A 7 -61.37 24.08 7.31
N ALA A 8 -60.71 23.36 8.21
CA ALA A 8 -59.46 23.78 8.81
C ALA A 8 -58.33 23.57 7.77
N GLY A 9 -57.75 24.67 7.28
CA GLY A 9 -56.59 24.64 6.41
C GLY A 9 -55.34 24.30 7.21
N ALA A 10 -54.79 23.10 7.02
CA ALA A 10 -53.46 22.74 7.49
C ALA A 10 -52.43 23.43 6.58
N LEU A 11 -51.76 24.46 7.12
CA LEU A 11 -50.61 25.10 6.48
C LEU A 11 -49.41 24.14 6.62
N GLY A 12 -49.17 23.31 5.62
CA GLY A 12 -47.96 22.48 5.54
C GLY A 12 -46.74 23.37 5.25
N VAL A 13 -45.88 23.57 6.24
CA VAL A 13 -44.56 24.17 6.04
C VAL A 13 -43.71 23.16 5.28
N LEU A 14 -43.58 23.36 3.97
CA LEU A 14 -42.60 22.67 3.14
C LEU A 14 -41.21 23.17 3.57
N ALA A 15 -40.51 22.38 4.38
CA ALA A 15 -39.09 22.56 4.64
C ALA A 15 -38.34 22.27 3.33
N THR A 16 -37.98 23.32 2.60
CA THR A 16 -37.04 23.22 1.49
C THR A 16 -35.69 22.81 2.09
N PRO A 17 -35.10 21.66 1.71
CA PRO A 17 -33.76 21.32 2.14
C PRO A 17 -32.83 22.46 1.70
N SER A 18 -32.14 23.10 2.64
CA SER A 18 -31.06 24.00 2.29
C SER A 18 -29.96 23.16 1.65
N LEU A 19 -29.69 23.39 0.37
CA LEU A 19 -28.47 22.90 -0.24
C LEU A 19 -27.30 23.55 0.52
N ALA A 20 -26.67 22.79 1.42
CA ALA A 20 -25.41 23.23 2.01
C ALA A 20 -24.41 23.30 0.86
N LEU A 21 -23.90 24.50 0.59
CA LEU A 21 -22.88 24.69 -0.42
C LEU A 21 -21.54 24.26 0.19
N ALA A 22 -20.79 23.44 -0.56
CA ALA A 22 -19.40 23.13 -0.23
C ALA A 22 -18.60 24.43 -0.06
N THR A 23 -17.90 24.53 1.06
CA THR A 23 -17.02 25.66 1.41
C THR A 23 -15.58 25.33 1.05
N THR A 24 -14.85 26.32 0.52
CA THR A 24 -13.39 26.21 0.33
C THR A 24 -12.67 27.01 1.39
N TYR A 25 -11.93 26.33 2.26
CA TYR A 25 -11.02 26.92 3.24
C TYR A 25 -9.63 27.07 2.62
N GLN A 26 -9.01 28.23 2.82
CA GLN A 26 -7.66 28.53 2.34
C GLN A 26 -6.74 28.65 3.55
N VAL A 27 -5.71 27.81 3.60
CA VAL A 27 -4.78 27.68 4.72
C VAL A 27 -3.36 28.03 4.28
N GLY A 28 -2.70 28.92 5.00
CA GLY A 28 -1.31 29.28 4.75
C GLY A 28 -0.90 30.64 5.31
N PRO A 29 0.40 31.00 5.21
CA PRO A 29 0.96 32.14 5.92
C PRO A 29 0.28 33.49 5.61
N SER A 30 -0.27 33.62 4.40
CA SER A 30 -0.98 34.81 3.94
C SER A 30 -2.49 34.60 3.76
N ARG A 31 -3.04 33.47 4.23
CA ARG A 31 -4.45 33.11 4.08
C ARG A 31 -5.23 33.47 5.36
N PRO A 32 -6.58 33.45 5.33
CA PRO A 32 -7.40 33.73 6.51
C PRO A 32 -7.14 32.76 7.67
N TYR A 33 -6.87 31.50 7.34
CA TYR A 33 -6.46 30.47 8.30
C TYR A 33 -4.95 30.24 8.12
N GLN A 34 -4.18 30.27 9.19
CA GLN A 34 -2.72 30.09 9.09
C GLN A 34 -2.29 28.64 9.32
N SER A 35 -3.13 27.81 9.91
CA SER A 35 -2.87 26.38 10.13
C SER A 35 -4.06 25.47 9.82
N LEU A 36 -3.81 24.16 9.73
CA LEU A 36 -4.85 23.15 9.55
C LEU A 36 -5.71 22.98 10.82
N GLN A 37 -5.12 23.20 12.00
CA GLN A 37 -5.78 23.13 13.29
C GLN A 37 -6.90 24.19 13.44
N GLU A 38 -6.80 25.33 12.73
CA GLU A 38 -7.86 26.33 12.74
C GLU A 38 -9.11 25.91 11.96
N VAL A 39 -9.00 24.91 11.07
CA VAL A 39 -10.09 24.45 10.21
C VAL A 39 -10.55 23.03 10.51
N GLU A 40 -9.80 22.24 11.28
CA GLU A 40 -10.04 20.81 11.49
C GLU A 40 -11.46 20.49 11.97
N SER A 41 -12.05 21.36 12.79
CA SER A 41 -13.42 21.20 13.35
C SER A 41 -14.50 21.98 12.59
N LEU A 42 -14.18 22.59 11.44
CA LEU A 42 -15.13 23.41 10.65
C LEU A 42 -15.74 22.66 9.47
N LEU A 43 -15.17 21.51 9.12
CA LEU A 43 -15.42 20.84 7.84
C LEU A 43 -16.78 20.15 7.85
N ASN A 44 -17.46 20.20 6.70
CA ASN A 44 -18.73 19.52 6.40
C ASN A 44 -18.61 18.75 5.07
N PRO A 45 -19.52 17.81 4.79
CA PRO A 45 -19.51 17.06 3.54
C PRO A 45 -19.41 17.94 2.28
N GLY A 46 -18.41 17.64 1.45
CA GLY A 46 -18.09 18.36 0.21
C GLY A 46 -17.13 19.53 0.37
N ASP A 47 -16.76 19.91 1.59
CA ASP A 47 -15.81 21.00 1.83
C ASP A 47 -14.41 20.66 1.28
N VAL A 48 -13.69 21.71 0.89
CA VAL A 48 -12.31 21.61 0.40
C VAL A 48 -11.40 22.50 1.24
N VAL A 49 -10.29 21.95 1.72
CA VAL A 49 -9.22 22.68 2.39
C VAL A 49 -8.02 22.75 1.45
N GLN A 50 -7.68 23.95 0.98
CA GLN A 50 -6.51 24.20 0.14
C GLN A 50 -5.38 24.74 1.02
N VAL A 51 -4.25 24.02 1.07
CA VAL A 51 -3.11 24.35 1.93
C VAL A 51 -1.92 24.78 1.07
N ASP A 52 -1.46 26.02 1.24
CA ASP A 52 -0.33 26.55 0.48
C ASP A 52 0.97 25.80 0.80
N GLY A 53 1.71 25.43 -0.25
CA GLY A 53 3.04 24.83 -0.15
C GLY A 53 4.15 25.84 0.12
N ASP A 54 5.40 25.39 0.00
CA ASP A 54 6.60 26.16 0.40
C ASP A 54 6.54 26.67 1.86
N HIS A 55 5.80 25.93 2.69
CA HIS A 55 5.62 26.23 4.10
C HIS A 55 5.61 24.95 4.94
N THR A 56 6.10 25.05 6.16
CA THR A 56 6.05 23.98 7.15
C THR A 56 4.99 24.30 8.19
N TYR A 57 4.06 23.37 8.37
CA TYR A 57 2.98 23.40 9.33
C TYR A 57 3.32 22.45 10.48
N ASP A 58 2.94 22.83 11.69
CA ASP A 58 3.10 21.98 12.86
C ASP A 58 2.19 20.74 12.76
N GLY A 59 2.67 19.61 13.29
CA GLY A 59 1.90 18.38 13.46
C GLY A 59 0.79 18.49 14.53
N ASP A 60 0.40 17.35 15.09
CA ASP A 60 -0.76 17.19 15.99
C ASP A 60 -2.09 17.68 15.38
N ILE A 61 -2.22 17.56 14.05
CA ILE A 61 -3.48 17.86 13.36
C ILE A 61 -4.46 16.71 13.63
N HIS A 62 -5.70 17.02 14.03
CA HIS A 62 -6.71 16.00 14.29
C HIS A 62 -8.01 16.37 13.61
N ILE A 63 -8.33 15.66 12.52
CA ILE A 63 -9.62 15.80 11.84
C ILE A 63 -10.64 14.93 12.60
N PRO A 64 -11.56 15.52 13.39
CA PRO A 64 -12.40 14.77 14.31
C PRO A 64 -13.61 14.15 13.58
N PRO A 65 -14.31 13.17 14.17
CA PRO A 65 -15.47 12.51 13.54
C PRO A 65 -16.59 13.47 13.14
N ALA A 66 -16.73 14.61 13.83
CA ALA A 66 -17.72 15.63 13.48
C ALA A 66 -17.44 16.31 12.13
N SER A 67 -16.26 16.10 11.56
CA SER A 67 -15.78 16.67 10.30
C SER A 67 -15.76 15.66 9.16
N SER A 68 -16.46 14.53 9.32
CA SER A 68 -16.66 13.54 8.26
C SER A 68 -17.31 14.15 7.02
N GLY A 69 -16.83 13.69 5.87
CA GLY A 69 -17.53 13.86 4.61
C GLY A 69 -18.73 12.94 4.49
N SER A 70 -19.13 12.68 3.26
CA SER A 70 -20.06 11.60 2.92
C SER A 70 -19.55 10.87 1.68
N ALA A 71 -19.96 9.63 1.48
CA ALA A 71 -19.57 8.84 0.29
C ALA A 71 -19.80 9.54 -1.06
N THR A 72 -20.75 10.48 -1.14
CA THR A 72 -21.02 11.26 -2.38
C THR A 72 -20.42 12.66 -2.37
N ASN A 73 -20.04 13.17 -1.20
CA ASN A 73 -19.43 14.49 -1.03
C ASN A 73 -18.33 14.35 0.05
N PRO A 74 -17.17 13.79 -0.30
CA PRO A 74 -16.06 13.67 0.64
C PRO A 74 -15.53 15.06 1.01
N VAL A 75 -14.89 15.16 2.16
CA VAL A 75 -14.06 16.33 2.49
C VAL A 75 -12.71 16.14 1.82
N THR A 76 -12.22 17.15 1.11
CA THR A 76 -10.92 17.10 0.43
C THR A 76 -9.94 18.06 1.08
N ILE A 77 -8.85 17.54 1.64
CA ILE A 77 -7.74 18.32 2.17
C ILE A 77 -6.59 18.19 1.17
N ILE A 78 -6.28 19.26 0.46
CA ILE A 78 -5.34 19.26 -0.67
C ILE A 78 -4.22 20.28 -0.50
N GLY A 79 -2.98 19.81 -0.67
CA GLY A 79 -1.81 20.65 -0.75
C GLY A 79 -1.66 21.29 -2.12
N ILE A 80 -1.40 22.59 -2.13
CA ILE A 80 -1.21 23.41 -3.34
C ILE A 80 0.27 23.78 -3.44
N PRO A 81 1.03 23.22 -4.39
CA PRO A 81 2.45 23.55 -4.50
C PRO A 81 2.66 25.04 -4.73
N VAL A 82 3.54 25.64 -3.91
CA VAL A 82 4.03 27.00 -4.09
C VAL A 82 5.52 26.90 -4.35
N ASN A 83 6.05 27.62 -5.33
CA ASN A 83 7.47 27.55 -5.73
C ASN A 83 7.98 26.10 -5.97
N GLY A 84 7.09 25.21 -6.44
CA GLY A 84 7.40 23.81 -6.70
C GLY A 84 7.50 22.92 -5.47
N LYS A 85 7.14 23.40 -4.26
CA LYS A 85 7.17 22.62 -3.02
C LYS A 85 5.77 22.38 -2.48
N ARG A 86 5.54 21.16 -1.98
CA ARG A 86 4.33 20.76 -1.25
C ARG A 86 4.24 21.53 0.09
N PRO A 87 3.04 21.64 0.70
CA PRO A 87 2.96 21.89 2.12
C PRO A 87 3.59 20.72 2.89
N ARG A 88 4.33 21.05 3.94
CA ARG A 88 5.05 20.10 4.76
C ARG A 88 4.48 20.09 6.17
N ILE A 89 3.97 18.96 6.64
CA ILE A 89 3.60 18.75 8.04
C ILE A 89 4.83 18.17 8.74
N GLN A 90 5.33 18.86 9.77
CA GLN A 90 6.51 18.40 10.50
C GLN A 90 6.27 18.31 12.01
N GLY A 91 6.70 17.20 12.60
CA GLY A 91 6.74 17.02 14.05
C GLY A 91 5.37 16.69 14.64
N GLY A 92 5.01 17.37 15.72
CA GLY A 92 3.91 16.97 16.61
C GLY A 92 4.45 16.34 17.90
N SER A 93 3.62 16.33 18.93
CA SER A 93 3.86 15.64 20.20
C SER A 93 3.83 14.14 20.02
N ASP A 94 2.85 13.64 19.28
CA ASP A 94 2.69 12.21 19.03
C ASP A 94 2.59 11.86 17.54
N TRP A 95 1.82 12.63 16.78
CA TRP A 95 1.58 12.38 15.36
C TRP A 95 1.63 13.62 14.49
N GLY A 96 1.78 13.44 13.17
CA GLY A 96 1.71 14.53 12.21
C GLY A 96 0.26 14.93 11.96
N ILE A 97 -0.52 13.97 11.49
CA ILE A 97 -1.96 14.12 11.25
C ILE A 97 -2.73 12.84 11.60
N MET A 98 -3.86 13.00 12.27
CA MET A 98 -4.83 11.94 12.55
C MET A 98 -6.15 12.22 11.84
N LEU A 99 -6.54 11.30 10.96
CA LEU A 99 -7.80 11.30 10.25
C LEU A 99 -8.78 10.39 11.01
N ASN A 100 -9.55 10.97 11.92
CA ASN A 100 -10.61 10.28 12.68
C ASN A 100 -12.01 10.52 12.11
N ALA A 101 -12.08 11.23 10.99
CA ALA A 101 -13.27 11.50 10.22
C ALA A 101 -13.37 10.54 9.04
N ASP A 102 -14.60 10.26 8.60
CA ASP A 102 -14.89 9.41 7.45
C ASP A 102 -14.93 10.21 6.15
N HIS A 103 -14.78 9.52 5.02
CA HIS A 103 -14.93 10.08 3.67
C HIS A 103 -13.99 11.27 3.44
N ILE A 104 -12.70 11.06 3.72
CA ILE A 104 -11.65 12.08 3.60
C ILE A 104 -10.72 11.74 2.44
N VAL A 105 -10.44 12.72 1.58
CA VAL A 105 -9.32 12.70 0.65
C VAL A 105 -8.22 13.59 1.19
N PHE A 106 -7.08 13.03 1.57
CA PHE A 106 -5.89 13.76 1.99
C PHE A 106 -4.81 13.65 0.92
N GLN A 107 -4.48 14.78 0.30
CA GLN A 107 -3.69 14.79 -0.94
C GLN A 107 -2.59 15.85 -0.99
N GLY A 108 -1.42 15.50 -1.50
CA GLY A 108 -0.45 16.50 -1.97
C GLY A 108 0.48 17.05 -0.89
N PHE A 109 0.77 16.29 0.16
CA PHE A 109 1.56 16.72 1.32
C PHE A 109 2.89 15.98 1.43
N GLU A 110 3.88 16.65 2.01
CA GLU A 110 5.01 16.01 2.67
C GLU A 110 4.70 15.88 4.17
N VAL A 111 4.91 14.71 4.79
CA VAL A 111 4.66 14.48 6.22
C VAL A 111 5.86 13.78 6.85
N THR A 112 6.42 14.35 7.91
CA THR A 112 7.72 13.90 8.42
C THR A 112 7.99 14.25 9.89
N GLY A 113 8.85 13.47 10.55
CA GLY A 113 9.44 13.82 11.84
C GLY A 113 8.53 13.71 13.06
N SER A 114 7.34 13.11 12.93
CA SER A 114 6.44 12.83 14.05
C SER A 114 6.93 11.62 14.84
N PRO A 115 7.09 11.70 16.17
CA PRO A 115 7.82 10.70 16.94
C PRO A 115 7.17 9.31 16.98
N PHE A 116 5.83 9.21 17.03
CA PHE A 116 5.16 7.90 17.00
C PHE A 116 4.59 7.56 15.62
N THR A 117 3.88 8.48 14.96
CA THR A 117 3.34 8.20 13.63
C THR A 117 3.15 9.45 12.79
N CYS A 118 3.56 9.44 11.53
CA CYS A 118 3.35 10.60 10.66
C CYS A 118 1.88 10.77 10.22
N VAL A 119 1.25 9.71 9.72
CA VAL A 119 -0.15 9.73 9.27
C VAL A 119 -0.94 8.61 9.95
N ILE A 120 -1.97 8.96 10.71
CA ILE A 120 -2.89 8.01 11.33
C ILE A 120 -4.24 8.05 10.61
N ASN A 121 -4.76 6.88 10.28
CA ASN A 121 -6.12 6.64 9.85
C ASN A 121 -6.90 5.91 10.98
N LYS A 122 -8.06 6.45 11.33
CA LYS A 122 -9.08 5.85 12.18
C LYS A 122 -10.48 5.86 11.55
N GLY A 123 -10.63 6.52 10.40
CA GLY A 123 -11.92 6.68 9.74
C GLY A 123 -12.18 5.60 8.70
N HIS A 124 -13.37 5.69 8.11
CA HIS A 124 -13.82 4.88 6.98
C HIS A 124 -13.81 5.66 5.67
N ASP A 125 -13.49 4.98 4.56
CA ASP A 125 -13.45 5.56 3.21
C ASP A 125 -12.44 6.71 3.10
N ILE A 126 -11.18 6.41 3.43
CA ILE A 126 -10.07 7.35 3.43
C ILE A 126 -9.20 7.15 2.20
N THR A 127 -8.90 8.23 1.49
CA THR A 127 -7.95 8.24 0.38
C THR A 127 -6.73 9.07 0.76
N LEU A 128 -5.58 8.41 0.85
CA LEU A 128 -4.25 9.01 0.97
C LEU A 128 -3.62 9.03 -0.42
N ARG A 129 -3.43 10.23 -0.99
CA ARG A 129 -3.02 10.37 -2.39
C ARG A 129 -1.87 11.34 -2.55
N ASP A 130 -0.90 11.04 -3.41
CA ASP A 130 0.15 12.02 -3.74
C ASP A 130 0.88 12.54 -2.48
N LEU A 131 1.22 11.63 -1.57
CA LEU A 131 1.93 11.95 -0.33
C LEU A 131 3.40 11.58 -0.46
N VAL A 132 4.24 12.30 0.29
CA VAL A 132 5.62 11.89 0.60
C VAL A 132 5.72 11.76 2.12
N VAL A 133 5.77 10.54 2.63
CA VAL A 133 5.82 10.25 4.06
C VAL A 133 7.20 9.72 4.40
N HIS A 134 7.98 10.44 5.19
CA HIS A 134 9.36 10.05 5.41
C HIS A 134 9.98 10.56 6.71
N ASP A 135 11.09 9.92 7.10
CA ASP A 135 11.83 10.25 8.32
C ASP A 135 10.91 10.28 9.55
N CYS A 136 10.06 9.26 9.67
CA CYS A 136 9.15 9.07 10.81
C CYS A 136 9.79 8.05 11.75
N PRO A 137 10.22 8.43 12.96
CA PRO A 137 10.85 7.50 13.89
C PRO A 137 9.98 6.27 14.22
N GLY A 138 8.67 6.45 14.39
CA GLY A 138 7.72 5.34 14.48
C GLY A 138 7.09 5.02 13.12
N HIS A 139 5.80 4.70 13.09
CA HIS A 139 5.11 4.36 11.85
C HIS A 139 5.10 5.51 10.83
N GLY A 140 5.24 5.19 9.54
CA GLY A 140 4.97 6.15 8.47
C GLY A 140 3.48 6.42 8.37
N ILE A 141 2.73 5.40 7.93
CA ILE A 141 1.27 5.39 7.87
C ILE A 141 0.74 4.29 8.78
N LEU A 142 -0.23 4.62 9.64
CA LEU A 142 -0.89 3.70 10.56
C LEU A 142 -2.41 3.72 10.35
N GLY A 143 -3.01 2.61 9.97
CA GLY A 143 -4.44 2.33 10.17
C GLY A 143 -4.63 1.62 11.50
N MET A 144 -5.46 2.15 12.38
CA MET A 144 -5.71 1.54 13.70
C MET A 144 -6.48 0.22 13.58
N ASP A 145 -6.28 -0.70 14.53
CA ASP A 145 -6.98 -2.00 14.58
C ASP A 145 -8.49 -1.90 14.82
N PHE A 146 -8.94 -0.75 15.31
CA PHE A 146 -10.34 -0.42 15.59
C PHE A 146 -10.73 0.86 14.88
N GLU A 147 -12.03 1.03 14.64
CA GLU A 147 -12.67 2.18 13.94
C GLU A 147 -12.30 2.30 12.45
N THR A 148 -11.12 1.83 12.01
CA THR A 148 -10.67 1.98 10.62
C THR A 148 -11.51 1.17 9.63
N GLY A 149 -11.98 1.82 8.57
CA GLY A 149 -12.74 1.19 7.48
C GLY A 149 -11.96 1.10 6.16
N ASP A 150 -12.65 1.31 5.03
CA ASP A 150 -12.03 1.33 3.71
C ASP A 150 -10.89 2.36 3.63
N GLN A 151 -9.74 1.97 3.07
CA GLN A 151 -8.60 2.86 2.86
C GLN A 151 -7.97 2.64 1.49
N THR A 152 -7.66 3.73 0.79
CA THR A 152 -6.87 3.72 -0.44
C THR A 152 -5.60 4.55 -0.22
N ILE A 153 -4.44 3.97 -0.53
CA ILE A 153 -3.15 4.65 -0.59
C ILE A 153 -2.70 4.60 -2.05
N GLU A 154 -2.54 5.75 -2.68
CA GLU A 154 -2.16 5.80 -4.09
C GLU A 154 -1.22 6.93 -4.46
N TYR A 155 -0.37 6.69 -5.45
CA TYR A 155 0.65 7.66 -5.88
C TYR A 155 1.45 8.21 -4.70
N THR A 156 1.78 7.37 -3.73
CA THR A 156 2.40 7.80 -2.47
C THR A 156 3.81 7.24 -2.38
N GLU A 157 4.73 8.07 -1.90
CA GLU A 157 6.10 7.69 -1.60
C GLU A 157 6.26 7.55 -0.08
N VAL A 158 6.77 6.41 0.40
CA VAL A 158 7.04 6.17 1.82
C VAL A 158 8.47 5.64 1.98
N TYR A 159 9.28 6.33 2.78
CA TYR A 159 10.66 5.92 3.02
C TYR A 159 11.24 6.38 4.35
N ALA A 160 12.29 5.71 4.83
CA ALA A 160 12.97 6.05 6.07
C ALA A 160 12.02 6.14 7.29
N CYS A 161 10.97 5.31 7.29
CA CYS A 161 10.02 5.19 8.40
C CYS A 161 10.22 3.89 9.19
N GLY A 162 9.74 3.86 10.42
CA GLY A 162 9.77 2.70 11.31
C GLY A 162 11.02 2.61 12.19
N ASP A 163 10.89 1.80 13.24
CA ASP A 163 11.92 1.45 14.21
C ASP A 163 11.75 0.00 14.68
N GLY A 164 12.89 -0.64 14.95
CA GLY A 164 12.95 -2.02 15.39
C GLY A 164 12.17 -2.98 14.48
N ILE A 165 11.34 -3.82 15.10
CA ILE A 165 10.51 -4.82 14.38
C ILE A 165 9.01 -4.52 14.45
N TYR A 166 8.60 -3.48 15.20
CA TYR A 166 7.20 -3.20 15.53
C TYR A 166 6.66 -1.97 14.82
N ASP A 167 7.50 -0.94 14.66
CA ASP A 167 7.12 0.26 13.91
C ASP A 167 7.46 0.03 12.44
N HIS A 168 6.47 0.25 11.57
CA HIS A 168 6.52 -0.12 10.15
C HIS A 168 6.40 1.10 9.25
N GLN A 169 6.86 0.99 8.00
CA GLN A 169 6.60 2.04 7.01
C GLN A 169 5.09 2.25 6.82
N ILE A 170 4.37 1.16 6.60
CA ILE A 170 2.92 1.13 6.52
C ILE A 170 2.39 0.00 7.41
N TYR A 171 1.57 0.34 8.39
CA TYR A 171 0.70 -0.60 9.10
C TYR A 171 -0.74 -0.25 8.77
N VAL A 172 -1.54 -1.23 8.37
CA VAL A 172 -2.96 -1.03 8.05
C VAL A 172 -3.79 -2.16 8.63
N ALA A 173 -4.96 -1.82 9.14
CA ALA A 173 -5.94 -2.75 9.68
C ALA A 173 -7.34 -2.22 9.35
N THR A 174 -8.34 -3.09 9.50
CA THR A 174 -9.75 -2.71 9.37
C THR A 174 -10.53 -3.28 10.54
N ASP A 175 -11.46 -2.51 11.09
CA ASP A 175 -12.37 -2.98 12.11
C ASP A 175 -13.47 -3.84 11.46
N GLU A 176 -13.34 -5.15 11.59
CA GLU A 176 -14.26 -6.13 11.02
C GLU A 176 -15.65 -6.10 11.68
N THR A 177 -15.75 -5.55 12.90
CA THR A 177 -17.01 -5.42 13.63
C THR A 177 -17.76 -4.17 13.20
N GLU A 178 -17.06 -3.03 13.14
CA GLU A 178 -17.65 -1.74 12.79
C GLU A 178 -17.84 -1.57 11.28
N HIS A 179 -16.89 -2.07 10.48
CA HIS A 179 -16.88 -1.94 9.03
C HIS A 179 -16.64 -3.30 8.33
N PRO A 180 -17.58 -4.26 8.46
CA PRO A 180 -17.44 -5.57 7.83
C PRO A 180 -17.34 -5.46 6.30
N GLY A 181 -16.41 -6.20 5.71
CA GLY A 181 -16.11 -6.19 4.28
C GLY A 181 -15.16 -5.07 3.85
N SER A 182 -14.54 -4.36 4.80
CA SER A 182 -13.63 -3.26 4.49
C SER A 182 -12.39 -3.74 3.73
N ARG A 183 -11.86 -2.82 2.92
CA ARG A 183 -10.73 -3.06 2.03
C ARG A 183 -9.69 -1.98 2.20
N VAL A 184 -8.44 -2.43 2.31
CA VAL A 184 -7.27 -1.58 2.09
C VAL A 184 -6.71 -1.84 0.70
N ARG A 185 -6.56 -0.77 -0.09
CA ARG A 185 -5.89 -0.81 -1.40
C ARG A 185 -4.66 0.08 -1.41
N ILE A 186 -3.53 -0.46 -1.85
CA ILE A 186 -2.28 0.28 -2.06
C ILE A 186 -1.90 0.15 -3.54
N GLN A 187 -1.78 1.26 -4.25
CA GLN A 187 -1.50 1.22 -5.69
C GLN A 187 -0.61 2.35 -6.21
N HIS A 188 0.13 2.09 -7.30
CA HIS A 188 0.93 3.10 -8.01
C HIS A 188 1.93 3.85 -7.12
N SER A 189 2.36 3.22 -6.03
CA SER A 189 3.15 3.83 -4.97
C SER A 189 4.59 3.31 -4.96
N TYR A 190 5.48 4.08 -4.32
CA TYR A 190 6.88 3.73 -4.14
C TYR A 190 7.22 3.64 -2.66
N ILE A 191 7.52 2.45 -2.17
CA ILE A 191 7.81 2.19 -0.75
C ILE A 191 9.21 1.62 -0.64
N HIS A 192 10.13 2.33 0.02
CA HIS A 192 11.55 1.97 0.00
C HIS A 192 12.30 2.39 1.25
N ASP A 193 13.53 1.89 1.42
CA ASP A 193 14.47 2.31 2.46
C ASP A 193 13.85 2.36 3.88
N GLY A 194 13.18 1.27 4.29
CA GLY A 194 12.57 1.19 5.62
C GLY A 194 13.62 1.23 6.72
N ASN A 195 13.40 2.05 7.75
CA ASN A 195 14.29 2.13 8.93
C ASN A 195 13.97 1.05 9.96
N GLY A 196 12.73 0.57 10.01
CA GLY A 196 12.29 -0.49 10.89
C GLY A 196 11.09 -1.25 10.34
N GLY A 197 10.82 -2.40 10.96
CA GLY A 197 9.63 -3.20 10.67
C GLY A 197 9.52 -3.66 9.22
N ASN A 198 8.29 -3.90 8.79
CA ASN A 198 7.95 -4.29 7.42
C ASN A 198 7.72 -3.05 6.56
N ASN A 199 7.88 -3.20 5.24
CA ASN A 199 7.39 -2.15 4.33
C ASN A 199 5.88 -2.03 4.42
N ILE A 200 5.16 -3.16 4.39
CA ILE A 200 3.71 -3.19 4.58
C ILE A 200 3.33 -4.31 5.54
N LYS A 201 2.74 -3.96 6.69
CA LYS A 201 1.99 -4.87 7.55
C LYS A 201 0.49 -4.63 7.33
N SER A 202 -0.24 -5.67 6.99
CA SER A 202 -1.69 -5.61 6.86
C SER A 202 -2.36 -6.63 7.77
N ARG A 203 -3.36 -6.14 8.50
CA ARG A 203 -4.36 -6.88 9.28
C ARG A 203 -5.78 -6.68 8.75
N ALA A 204 -5.91 -6.17 7.52
CA ALA A 204 -7.20 -5.83 6.94
C ALA A 204 -7.95 -7.08 6.45
N GLU A 205 -9.29 -7.05 6.55
CA GLU A 205 -10.19 -8.10 6.02
C GLU A 205 -9.95 -8.34 4.52
N ARG A 206 -9.68 -7.27 3.77
CA ARG A 206 -9.25 -7.37 2.37
C ARG A 206 -8.07 -6.46 2.10
N THR A 207 -6.97 -7.05 1.66
CA THR A 207 -5.77 -6.33 1.22
C THR A 207 -5.59 -6.44 -0.28
N GLU A 208 -5.38 -5.31 -0.94
CA GLU A 208 -5.15 -5.22 -2.38
C GLU A 208 -3.92 -4.38 -2.66
N VAL A 209 -2.88 -4.96 -3.26
CA VAL A 209 -1.61 -4.27 -3.52
C VAL A 209 -1.30 -4.38 -5.00
N TYR A 210 -1.49 -3.28 -5.74
CA TYR A 210 -1.47 -3.27 -7.20
C TYR A 210 -0.46 -2.29 -7.80
N SER A 211 0.41 -2.78 -8.68
CA SER A 211 1.26 -1.94 -9.50
C SER A 211 2.11 -0.95 -8.68
N ASN A 212 2.73 -1.44 -7.60
CA ASN A 212 3.64 -0.69 -6.75
C ASN A 212 5.09 -1.11 -6.97
N TRP A 213 6.01 -0.21 -6.65
CA TRP A 213 7.42 -0.55 -6.49
C TRP A 213 7.76 -0.56 -5.00
N ILE A 214 8.21 -1.71 -4.49
CA ILE A 214 8.46 -1.91 -3.07
C ILE A 214 9.83 -2.56 -2.88
N GLU A 215 10.75 -1.84 -2.24
CA GLU A 215 12.12 -2.33 -2.04
C GLU A 215 12.73 -2.02 -0.67
N ALA A 216 13.88 -2.63 -0.40
CA ALA A 216 14.72 -2.34 0.76
C ALA A 216 13.97 -2.26 2.11
N PRO A 217 13.20 -3.29 2.51
CA PRO A 217 12.62 -3.33 3.84
C PRO A 217 13.71 -3.56 4.90
N ALA A 218 13.48 -3.07 6.13
CA ALA A 218 14.29 -3.47 7.28
C ALA A 218 14.04 -4.93 7.68
N TYR A 219 12.78 -5.38 7.59
CA TYR A 219 12.32 -6.73 7.90
C TYR A 219 11.70 -7.39 6.66
N HIS A 220 10.39 -7.64 6.63
CA HIS A 220 9.71 -8.22 5.47
C HIS A 220 9.25 -7.15 4.47
N VAL A 221 9.12 -7.53 3.19
CA VAL A 221 8.38 -6.69 2.23
C VAL A 221 6.92 -6.61 2.67
N PHE A 222 6.34 -7.78 2.99
CA PHE A 222 4.99 -7.90 3.50
C PHE A 222 4.89 -8.74 4.77
N ASP A 223 3.94 -8.34 5.61
CA ASP A 223 3.37 -9.13 6.68
C ASP A 223 1.84 -9.08 6.52
N LEU A 224 1.25 -10.14 5.97
CA LEU A 224 -0.18 -10.23 5.64
C LEU A 224 -0.81 -11.25 6.57
N ILE A 225 -1.42 -10.77 7.65
CA ILE A 225 -1.77 -11.59 8.80
C ILE A 225 -3.18 -11.25 9.29
N GLY A 226 -3.72 -12.06 10.20
CA GLY A 226 -5.07 -11.83 10.72
C GLY A 226 -5.20 -10.59 11.59
N ALA A 227 -6.43 -10.14 11.78
CA ALA A 227 -6.80 -9.05 12.66
C ALA A 227 -6.35 -9.31 14.10
N ASP A 228 -5.94 -8.25 14.79
CA ASP A 228 -5.60 -8.27 16.23
C ASP A 228 -6.73 -7.61 17.01
N GLY A 229 -7.00 -8.10 18.22
CA GLY A 229 -8.07 -7.59 19.08
C GLY A 229 -9.51 -7.84 18.60
N GLN A 230 -9.72 -8.32 17.37
CA GLN A 230 -11.03 -8.72 16.83
C GLN A 230 -11.40 -10.16 17.24
N ALA A 231 -12.68 -10.51 17.12
CA ALA A 231 -13.14 -11.86 17.47
C ALA A 231 -12.54 -12.89 16.48
N PRO A 232 -11.92 -14.00 16.95
CA PRO A 232 -11.30 -14.97 16.04
C PRO A 232 -12.30 -15.56 15.04
N GLY A 233 -11.95 -15.50 13.75
CA GLY A 233 -12.78 -16.01 12.65
C GLY A 233 -14.03 -15.17 12.36
N LEU A 234 -14.04 -13.89 12.78
CA LEU A 234 -15.10 -12.94 12.46
C LEU A 234 -15.18 -12.68 10.96
N ALA A 235 -14.05 -12.37 10.33
CA ALA A 235 -13.90 -12.37 8.89
C ALA A 235 -12.77 -13.29 8.43
N ARG A 236 -12.53 -13.28 7.12
CA ARG A 236 -11.38 -13.93 6.48
C ARG A 236 -10.54 -12.83 5.84
N GLU A 237 -9.26 -12.80 6.19
CA GLU A 237 -8.34 -11.74 5.77
C GLU A 237 -7.67 -12.15 4.45
N ASP A 238 -8.31 -11.74 3.36
CA ASP A 238 -7.93 -12.09 1.97
C ASP A 238 -6.94 -11.08 1.39
N SER A 239 -5.94 -11.53 0.62
CA SER A 239 -4.92 -10.66 0.02
C SER A 239 -4.69 -10.94 -1.47
N ASP A 240 -4.82 -9.90 -2.31
CA ASP A 240 -4.47 -9.92 -3.75
C ASP A 240 -3.28 -8.99 -4.02
N ILE A 241 -2.14 -9.58 -4.40
CA ILE A 241 -0.87 -8.90 -4.62
C ILE A 241 -0.50 -9.04 -6.10
N VAL A 242 -0.80 -8.02 -6.90
CA VAL A 242 -0.79 -8.13 -8.36
C VAL A 242 0.03 -7.04 -9.04
N GLY A 243 0.90 -7.43 -9.97
CA GLY A 243 1.55 -6.46 -10.85
C GLY A 243 2.66 -5.64 -10.17
N ASN A 244 3.23 -6.06 -9.03
CA ASN A 244 4.20 -5.25 -8.28
C ASN A 244 5.65 -5.60 -8.61
N VAL A 245 6.56 -4.65 -8.39
CA VAL A 245 7.99 -4.92 -8.22
C VAL A 245 8.30 -5.05 -6.73
N LEU A 246 8.83 -6.20 -6.31
CA LEU A 246 9.09 -6.54 -4.92
C LEU A 246 10.57 -6.93 -4.75
N ILE A 247 11.33 -6.17 -3.97
CA ILE A 247 12.77 -6.37 -3.83
C ILE A 247 13.14 -6.50 -2.35
N GLN A 248 13.62 -7.68 -1.97
CA GLN A 248 14.23 -7.90 -0.66
C GLN A 248 15.74 -7.71 -0.75
N THR A 249 16.31 -6.92 0.16
CA THR A 249 17.75 -6.63 0.22
C THR A 249 18.44 -7.29 1.42
N GLY A 250 17.69 -7.63 2.48
CA GLY A 250 18.16 -8.31 3.68
C GLY A 250 17.90 -9.83 3.69
N SER A 251 17.97 -10.43 4.88
CA SER A 251 17.83 -11.89 5.08
C SER A 251 16.39 -12.38 5.28
N TYR A 252 15.43 -11.46 5.35
CA TYR A 252 14.04 -11.75 5.67
C TYR A 252 13.22 -12.13 4.43
N THR A 253 11.97 -12.53 4.63
CA THR A 253 11.12 -13.03 3.54
C THR A 253 10.54 -11.91 2.67
N ILE A 254 10.03 -12.28 1.49
CA ILE A 254 9.16 -11.38 0.70
C ILE A 254 7.84 -11.21 1.44
N ALA A 255 7.21 -12.31 1.84
CA ALA A 255 5.99 -12.22 2.65
C ALA A 255 6.00 -13.21 3.80
N ARG A 256 5.48 -12.77 4.94
CA ARG A 256 4.81 -13.65 5.89
C ARG A 256 3.32 -13.60 5.62
N ILE A 257 2.68 -14.77 5.67
CA ILE A 257 1.24 -14.90 5.42
C ILE A 257 0.59 -15.82 6.45
N GLY A 258 -0.67 -15.53 6.79
CA GLY A 258 -1.49 -16.36 7.65
C GLY A 258 -1.69 -15.73 9.04
N GLY A 259 -0.69 -15.76 9.92
CA GLY A 259 -0.76 -15.13 11.23
C GLY A 259 0.61 -14.90 11.87
N ASP A 260 0.61 -14.19 12.99
CA ASP A 260 1.81 -13.85 13.76
C ASP A 260 1.71 -14.20 15.26
N GLY A 261 0.75 -15.06 15.63
CA GLY A 261 0.49 -15.43 17.03
C GLY A 261 -0.52 -14.54 17.75
N THR A 262 -0.76 -13.30 17.32
CA THR A 262 -1.81 -12.44 17.90
C THR A 262 -3.07 -12.39 17.04
N GLY A 263 -2.94 -12.59 15.74
CA GLY A 263 -4.06 -12.70 14.79
C GLY A 263 -3.84 -13.80 13.76
N ALA A 264 -4.89 -14.54 13.40
CA ALA A 264 -4.83 -15.63 12.42
C ALA A 264 -5.90 -15.43 11.32
N SER A 265 -5.44 -15.26 10.09
CA SER A 265 -6.28 -14.79 8.96
C SER A 265 -7.29 -15.80 8.44
N SER A 266 -6.96 -17.09 8.48
CA SER A 266 -7.67 -18.09 7.66
C SER A 266 -7.77 -17.71 6.17
N GLY A 267 -6.89 -16.81 5.71
CA GLY A 267 -7.03 -16.04 4.48
C GLY A 267 -6.78 -16.82 3.20
N ARG A 268 -7.25 -16.28 2.08
CA ARG A 268 -6.81 -16.67 0.74
C ARG A 268 -5.83 -15.63 0.21
N TYR A 269 -4.72 -16.11 -0.32
CA TYR A 269 -3.62 -15.26 -0.76
C TYR A 269 -3.32 -15.50 -2.23
N ARG A 270 -3.15 -14.42 -2.99
CA ARG A 270 -2.76 -14.48 -4.40
C ARG A 270 -1.61 -13.53 -4.68
N PHE A 271 -0.56 -14.06 -5.30
CA PHE A 271 0.55 -13.32 -5.85
C PHE A 271 0.57 -13.56 -7.36
N ALA A 272 0.26 -12.53 -8.14
CA ALA A 272 0.15 -12.65 -9.59
C ALA A 272 0.93 -11.56 -10.33
N TYR A 273 1.60 -11.88 -11.44
CA TYR A 273 2.23 -10.86 -12.29
C TYR A 273 3.22 -9.96 -11.54
N ASN A 274 3.89 -10.43 -10.48
CA ASN A 274 4.89 -9.63 -9.78
C ASN A 274 6.29 -9.91 -10.33
N THR A 275 7.17 -8.91 -10.29
CA THR A 275 8.61 -9.10 -10.46
C THR A 275 9.28 -9.10 -9.09
N ILE A 276 9.76 -10.26 -8.65
CA ILE A 276 10.23 -10.53 -7.30
C ILE A 276 11.74 -10.79 -7.33
N ILE A 277 12.49 -9.93 -6.65
CA ILE A 277 13.95 -9.97 -6.57
C ILE A 277 14.35 -10.33 -5.15
N THR A 278 15.07 -11.44 -5.04
CA THR A 278 15.55 -12.01 -3.78
C THR A 278 16.95 -11.52 -3.43
N SER A 279 17.28 -11.61 -2.15
CA SER A 279 18.62 -11.30 -1.63
C SER A 279 19.45 -12.59 -1.44
N PRO A 280 20.79 -12.54 -1.60
CA PRO A 280 21.65 -13.69 -1.35
C PRO A 280 21.61 -14.20 0.09
N GLN A 281 21.20 -13.37 1.05
CA GLN A 281 21.07 -13.76 2.46
C GLN A 281 19.69 -14.30 2.82
N GLN A 282 18.72 -14.24 1.90
CA GLN A 282 17.36 -14.68 2.15
C GLN A 282 17.29 -16.21 2.26
N GLY A 283 16.71 -16.70 3.36
CA GLY A 283 16.48 -18.14 3.56
C GLY A 283 15.21 -18.67 2.89
N THR A 284 14.15 -17.86 2.85
CA THR A 284 12.83 -18.24 2.36
C THR A 284 12.12 -17.07 1.67
N ILE A 285 11.38 -17.33 0.59
CA ILE A 285 10.59 -16.31 -0.13
C ILE A 285 9.25 -16.07 0.59
N PHE A 286 8.47 -17.13 0.84
CA PHE A 286 7.18 -17.07 1.53
C PHE A 286 7.21 -17.88 2.83
N ARG A 287 6.95 -17.23 3.96
CA ARG A 287 6.74 -17.92 5.23
C ARG A 287 5.24 -17.96 5.54
N VAL A 288 4.71 -19.17 5.69
CA VAL A 288 3.29 -19.46 5.90
C VAL A 288 3.12 -19.92 7.35
N MET A 289 2.34 -19.19 8.12
CA MET A 289 2.21 -19.38 9.56
C MET A 289 0.74 -19.34 9.97
N ASP A 290 0.40 -20.02 11.07
CA ASP A 290 -0.95 -20.04 11.63
C ASP A 290 -2.04 -20.34 10.58
N GLN A 291 -3.26 -19.82 10.76
CA GLN A 291 -4.39 -20.22 9.94
C GLN A 291 -4.35 -19.57 8.56
N ILE A 292 -4.45 -20.41 7.53
CA ILE A 292 -4.53 -20.02 6.12
C ILE A 292 -5.50 -20.97 5.38
N GLU A 293 -6.25 -20.44 4.42
CA GLU A 293 -7.13 -21.24 3.57
C GLU A 293 -6.47 -21.66 2.26
N SER A 294 -5.88 -20.72 1.50
CA SER A 294 -5.22 -21.03 0.22
C SER A 294 -4.11 -20.05 -0.17
N LEU A 295 -3.21 -20.51 -1.05
CA LEU A 295 -2.16 -19.70 -1.66
C LEU A 295 -2.04 -19.96 -3.18
N ALA A 296 -2.17 -18.92 -3.97
CA ALA A 296 -2.02 -18.93 -5.43
C ALA A 296 -0.81 -18.07 -5.85
N ILE A 297 0.10 -18.62 -6.64
CA ILE A 297 1.30 -17.93 -7.12
C ILE A 297 1.45 -18.16 -8.61
N HIS A 298 1.13 -17.19 -9.46
CA HIS A 298 1.19 -17.41 -10.90
C HIS A 298 1.67 -16.19 -11.68
N ASP A 299 2.29 -16.43 -12.83
CA ASP A 299 2.78 -15.37 -13.72
C ASP A 299 3.77 -14.40 -13.05
N ASN A 300 4.45 -14.82 -11.99
CA ASN A 300 5.48 -14.00 -11.34
C ASN A 300 6.87 -14.31 -11.90
N VAL A 301 7.76 -13.33 -11.87
CA VAL A 301 9.20 -13.49 -12.09
C VAL A 301 9.88 -13.59 -10.73
N PHE A 302 10.67 -14.64 -10.50
CA PHE A 302 11.51 -14.81 -9.31
C PHE A 302 12.99 -14.79 -9.71
N LEU A 303 13.75 -13.79 -9.23
CA LEU A 303 15.16 -13.61 -9.56
C LEU A 303 16.07 -13.68 -8.32
N ALA A 304 17.26 -14.26 -8.50
CA ALA A 304 18.33 -14.26 -7.52
C ALA A 304 19.64 -13.73 -8.16
N PRO A 305 19.62 -12.47 -8.67
CA PRO A 305 20.64 -11.93 -9.57
C PRO A 305 22.01 -11.78 -8.90
N ASN A 306 22.03 -11.68 -7.57
CA ASN A 306 23.24 -11.58 -6.76
C ASN A 306 23.63 -12.94 -6.14
N GLY A 307 23.04 -14.04 -6.63
CA GLY A 307 23.12 -15.37 -6.04
C GLY A 307 22.14 -15.56 -4.88
N GLY A 308 22.25 -16.72 -4.22
CA GLY A 308 21.27 -17.20 -3.26
C GLY A 308 20.41 -18.32 -3.85
N SER A 309 19.80 -19.10 -2.95
CA SER A 309 18.86 -20.18 -3.28
C SER A 309 17.84 -20.30 -2.14
N PRO A 310 17.02 -19.26 -1.91
CA PRO A 310 16.00 -19.32 -0.87
C PRO A 310 15.03 -20.48 -1.12
N ASN A 311 14.51 -21.07 -0.06
CA ASN A 311 13.36 -21.94 -0.15
C ASN A 311 12.15 -21.13 -0.64
N PHE A 312 11.32 -21.70 -1.52
CA PHE A 312 10.09 -21.02 -1.90
C PHE A 312 9.13 -20.85 -0.71
N PHE A 313 8.99 -21.89 0.11
CA PHE A 313 8.06 -21.91 1.23
C PHE A 313 8.74 -22.42 2.50
N ASP A 314 8.38 -21.78 3.60
CA ASP A 314 8.39 -22.38 4.93
C ASP A 314 6.95 -22.40 5.44
N ASP A 315 6.32 -23.59 5.45
CA ASP A 315 4.95 -23.80 5.90
C ASP A 315 4.87 -24.74 7.12
N GLY A 316 5.98 -24.92 7.84
CA GLY A 316 6.07 -25.86 8.96
C GLY A 316 5.16 -25.51 10.15
N SER A 317 4.79 -24.24 10.29
CA SER A 317 3.85 -23.74 11.30
C SER A 317 2.47 -23.40 10.74
N ALA A 318 2.20 -23.70 9.47
CA ALA A 318 0.90 -23.41 8.86
C ALA A 318 -0.19 -24.37 9.34
N VAL A 319 -1.36 -23.82 9.66
CA VAL A 319 -2.60 -24.53 9.98
C VAL A 319 -3.59 -24.30 8.84
N TRP A 320 -3.65 -25.24 7.91
CA TRP A 320 -4.57 -25.15 6.78
C TRP A 320 -6.01 -25.39 7.23
N THR A 321 -6.92 -24.45 6.98
CA THR A 321 -8.33 -24.54 7.40
C THR A 321 -9.06 -25.75 6.79
N SER A 322 -8.60 -26.21 5.63
CA SER A 322 -9.10 -27.42 4.95
C SER A 322 -8.43 -28.72 5.41
N GLY A 323 -7.53 -28.68 6.40
CA GLY A 323 -6.76 -29.82 6.91
C GLY A 323 -5.61 -30.29 6.01
N SER A 324 -5.38 -29.64 4.87
CA SER A 324 -4.27 -29.94 3.96
C SER A 324 -3.87 -28.71 3.15
N PRO A 325 -2.61 -28.60 2.67
CA PRO A 325 -2.20 -27.50 1.83
C PRO A 325 -3.07 -27.31 0.58
N LYS A 326 -3.59 -26.09 0.39
CA LYS A 326 -4.29 -25.66 -0.83
C LYS A 326 -3.43 -24.63 -1.55
N ARG A 327 -2.53 -25.13 -2.39
CA ARG A 327 -1.57 -24.33 -3.14
C ARG A 327 -1.70 -24.58 -4.62
N SER A 328 -1.49 -23.52 -5.41
CA SER A 328 -1.31 -23.61 -6.86
C SER A 328 -0.19 -22.69 -7.27
N ALA A 329 0.69 -23.15 -8.16
CA ALA A 329 1.69 -22.30 -8.77
C ALA A 329 1.86 -22.59 -10.25
N GLN A 330 1.69 -21.57 -11.09
CA GLN A 330 1.51 -21.74 -12.54
C GLN A 330 2.22 -20.63 -13.31
N HIS A 331 2.84 -20.97 -14.45
CA HIS A 331 3.38 -19.98 -15.41
C HIS A 331 4.31 -18.93 -14.77
N ASN A 332 5.09 -19.29 -13.74
CA ASN A 332 6.10 -18.38 -13.19
C ASN A 332 7.38 -18.47 -14.02
N PHE A 333 8.22 -17.43 -13.97
CA PHE A 333 9.64 -17.55 -14.30
C PHE A 333 10.43 -17.68 -13.01
N VAL A 334 11.35 -18.63 -12.95
CA VAL A 334 12.20 -18.85 -11.79
C VAL A 334 13.66 -18.93 -12.20
N ASP A 335 14.49 -18.11 -11.56
CA ASP A 335 15.94 -18.18 -11.68
C ASP A 335 16.44 -19.61 -11.44
N SER A 336 17.31 -20.09 -12.33
CA SER A 336 17.92 -21.42 -12.27
C SER A 336 18.64 -21.74 -10.95
N SER A 337 19.01 -20.74 -10.15
CA SER A 337 19.59 -20.96 -8.83
C SER A 337 18.57 -21.38 -7.77
N ILE A 338 17.27 -21.13 -7.99
CA ILE A 338 16.20 -21.40 -7.03
C ILE A 338 15.55 -22.74 -7.36
N THR A 339 15.46 -23.63 -6.38
CA THR A 339 14.81 -24.93 -6.58
C THR A 339 13.30 -24.79 -6.71
N VAL A 340 12.77 -25.07 -7.89
CA VAL A 340 11.32 -25.04 -8.17
C VAL A 340 10.60 -26.21 -7.49
N PRO A 341 9.57 -25.97 -6.65
CA PRO A 341 8.78 -27.02 -6.04
C PRO A 341 8.03 -27.87 -7.08
N SER A 342 7.94 -29.18 -6.86
CA SER A 342 7.39 -30.14 -7.84
C SER A 342 5.91 -29.94 -8.20
N PHE A 343 5.17 -29.16 -7.41
CA PHE A 343 3.77 -28.85 -7.69
C PHE A 343 3.58 -27.66 -8.64
N PHE A 344 4.66 -26.94 -8.95
CA PHE A 344 4.63 -25.87 -9.94
C PHE A 344 4.41 -26.47 -11.33
N SER A 345 3.58 -25.84 -12.14
CA SER A 345 3.32 -26.24 -13.52
C SER A 345 3.49 -25.06 -14.47
N GLY A 346 3.84 -25.34 -15.74
CA GLY A 346 4.07 -24.29 -16.75
C GLY A 346 5.18 -23.29 -16.40
N THR A 347 5.98 -23.57 -15.37
CA THR A 347 7.04 -22.66 -14.90
C THR A 347 8.22 -22.70 -15.85
N VAL A 348 8.65 -21.53 -16.29
CA VAL A 348 9.86 -21.31 -17.08
C VAL A 348 11.04 -21.17 -16.11
N THR A 349 12.16 -21.82 -16.43
CA THR A 349 13.40 -21.70 -15.65
C THR A 349 14.53 -21.22 -16.54
N GLY A 350 15.33 -20.28 -16.03
CA GLY A 350 16.41 -19.66 -16.79
C GLY A 350 17.38 -18.93 -15.89
N SER A 351 18.58 -18.62 -16.38
CA SER A 351 19.56 -17.82 -15.64
C SER A 351 19.38 -16.31 -15.83
N ASP A 352 18.56 -15.91 -16.80
CA ASP A 352 18.24 -14.51 -17.10
C ASP A 352 16.79 -14.42 -17.56
N ALA A 353 16.10 -13.38 -17.10
CA ALA A 353 14.76 -13.01 -17.53
C ALA A 353 14.78 -12.12 -18.79
N GLU A 354 15.96 -11.64 -19.20
CA GLU A 354 16.19 -10.87 -20.43
C GLU A 354 15.32 -9.61 -20.47
N PHE A 355 15.48 -8.75 -19.46
CA PHE A 355 14.83 -7.44 -19.44
C PHE A 355 15.57 -6.42 -20.31
N GLU A 356 14.87 -5.36 -20.73
CA GLU A 356 15.44 -4.24 -21.49
C GLU A 356 16.63 -3.58 -20.78
N ASN A 357 16.51 -3.30 -19.47
CA ASN A 357 17.62 -2.81 -18.67
C ASN A 357 17.43 -3.08 -17.17
N TYR A 358 17.78 -4.29 -16.75
CA TYR A 358 17.70 -4.72 -15.34
C TYR A 358 18.41 -3.74 -14.39
N ALA A 359 19.63 -3.29 -14.72
CA ALA A 359 20.43 -2.43 -13.84
C ALA A 359 19.81 -1.05 -13.60
N ALA A 360 19.01 -0.55 -14.54
CA ALA A 360 18.26 0.70 -14.40
C ALA A 360 16.87 0.52 -13.76
N GLY A 361 16.48 -0.71 -13.41
CA GLY A 361 15.13 -1.02 -12.94
C GLY A 361 14.08 -1.09 -14.04
N ASN A 362 14.48 -1.13 -15.32
CA ASN A 362 13.56 -1.36 -16.41
C ASN A 362 13.35 -2.87 -16.58
N PHE A 363 12.27 -3.38 -15.99
CA PHE A 363 11.87 -4.78 -16.03
C PHE A 363 10.85 -5.11 -17.11
N ILE A 364 10.78 -4.29 -18.17
CA ILE A 364 10.09 -4.65 -19.41
C ILE A 364 10.88 -5.79 -20.07
N PRO A 365 10.26 -6.92 -20.45
CA PRO A 365 10.90 -7.98 -21.22
C PRO A 365 11.47 -7.45 -22.55
N ASN A 366 12.66 -7.89 -22.97
CA ASN A 366 13.20 -7.58 -24.29
C ASN A 366 12.75 -8.61 -25.36
N ASP A 367 13.11 -8.39 -26.63
CA ASP A 367 12.77 -9.26 -27.78
C ASP A 367 13.15 -10.75 -27.63
N GLN A 368 14.13 -11.07 -26.79
CA GLN A 368 14.62 -12.43 -26.57
C GLN A 368 14.09 -13.04 -25.27
N SER A 369 13.20 -12.33 -24.58
CA SER A 369 12.81 -12.72 -23.24
C SER A 369 12.01 -14.01 -23.21
N PRO A 370 12.33 -14.93 -22.29
CA PRO A 370 11.53 -16.13 -22.07
C PRO A 370 10.20 -15.83 -21.37
N LEU A 371 9.93 -14.57 -21.01
CA LEU A 371 8.70 -14.12 -20.36
C LEU A 371 7.57 -13.82 -21.35
N LEU A 372 7.91 -13.63 -22.64
CA LEU A 372 7.00 -13.15 -23.66
C LEU A 372 5.88 -14.13 -23.97
N ASP A 373 4.62 -13.67 -23.93
CA ASP A 373 3.42 -14.40 -24.37
C ASP A 373 3.20 -15.80 -23.73
N VAL A 374 3.87 -16.09 -22.61
CA VAL A 374 3.81 -17.41 -21.95
C VAL A 374 3.03 -17.39 -20.63
N GLY A 375 2.56 -16.22 -20.20
CA GLY A 375 1.67 -16.09 -19.06
C GLY A 375 0.25 -16.53 -19.39
N ALA A 376 -0.51 -16.89 -18.35
CA ALA A 376 -1.92 -17.23 -18.48
C ALA A 376 -2.64 -16.96 -17.16
N PRO A 377 -3.74 -16.17 -17.15
CA PRO A 377 -4.45 -15.80 -15.93
C PRO A 377 -4.80 -17.01 -15.05
N GLY A 378 -4.16 -17.10 -13.89
CA GLY A 378 -4.48 -18.07 -12.86
C GLY A 378 -5.66 -17.63 -11.99
N SER A 379 -6.51 -18.59 -11.59
CA SER A 379 -7.63 -18.37 -10.65
C SER A 379 -7.34 -18.85 -9.22
N GLY A 380 -6.23 -19.56 -9.00
CA GLY A 380 -5.91 -20.24 -7.73
C GLY A 380 -6.39 -21.68 -7.67
N PRO A 381 -6.26 -22.37 -6.51
CA PRO A 381 -6.70 -23.76 -6.36
C PRO A 381 -8.23 -23.85 -6.50
N SER A 382 -8.72 -24.85 -7.24
CA SER A 382 -10.16 -24.99 -7.52
C SER A 382 -11.00 -25.08 -6.24
N GLY A 383 -12.02 -24.22 -6.13
CA GLY A 383 -12.88 -24.08 -4.95
C GLY A 383 -12.30 -23.17 -3.84
N PHE A 384 -11.08 -22.69 -4.02
CA PHE A 384 -10.36 -21.80 -3.11
C PHE A 384 -9.84 -20.55 -3.82
N GLU A 385 -10.49 -20.16 -4.91
CA GLU A 385 -10.17 -18.95 -5.66
C GLU A 385 -10.39 -17.72 -4.77
N LEU A 386 -9.52 -16.72 -4.93
CA LEU A 386 -9.67 -15.46 -4.23
C LEU A 386 -10.91 -14.71 -4.76
N PRO A 387 -11.88 -14.33 -3.91
CA PRO A 387 -13.06 -13.60 -4.38
C PRO A 387 -12.67 -12.24 -4.98
N ASN A 388 -13.35 -11.85 -6.05
CA ASN A 388 -13.17 -10.55 -6.72
C ASN A 388 -11.70 -10.19 -7.02
N ALA A 389 -10.88 -11.20 -7.31
CA ALA A 389 -9.47 -10.98 -7.62
C ALA A 389 -9.31 -10.17 -8.91
N LEU A 390 -8.27 -9.33 -8.97
CA LEU A 390 -7.91 -8.60 -10.17
C LEU A 390 -7.50 -9.59 -11.27
N GLY A 391 -8.29 -9.66 -12.35
CA GLY A 391 -8.08 -10.67 -13.41
C GLY A 391 -6.68 -10.58 -14.03
N LEU A 392 -6.32 -9.39 -14.52
CA LEU A 392 -5.01 -9.02 -15.07
C LEU A 392 -4.64 -7.62 -14.57
N PRO A 393 -3.35 -7.33 -14.30
CA PRO A 393 -2.93 -5.96 -14.10
C PRO A 393 -3.20 -5.15 -15.37
N THR A 394 -3.85 -4.00 -15.22
CA THR A 394 -4.10 -3.05 -16.33
C THR A 394 -3.11 -1.89 -16.34
N THR A 395 -2.20 -1.88 -15.38
CA THR A 395 -1.23 -0.81 -15.13
C THR A 395 0.09 -1.42 -14.70
N VAL A 396 1.19 -0.67 -14.83
CA VAL A 396 2.51 -1.12 -14.41
C VAL A 396 3.04 -0.31 -13.22
N PRO A 397 3.96 -0.87 -12.41
CA PRO A 397 4.61 -0.13 -11.34
C PRO A 397 5.41 1.06 -11.86
N PRO A 398 5.43 2.16 -11.11
CA PRO A 398 6.33 3.25 -11.43
C PRO A 398 7.78 2.85 -11.10
N VAL A 399 8.75 3.37 -11.84
CA VAL A 399 10.16 2.97 -11.66
C VAL A 399 10.83 3.85 -10.60
N ARG A 400 10.89 3.37 -9.35
CA ARG A 400 11.59 4.03 -8.23
C ARG A 400 11.22 5.50 -8.00
N ALA A 401 9.98 5.84 -8.28
CA ALA A 401 9.42 7.16 -8.07
C ALA A 401 7.90 7.04 -8.11
N VAL A 402 7.19 8.06 -7.64
CA VAL A 402 5.77 8.20 -7.95
C VAL A 402 5.62 8.91 -9.30
N GLU A 403 4.61 8.49 -10.09
CA GLU A 403 4.29 9.17 -11.35
C GLU A 403 3.88 10.62 -11.15
N SER A 404 4.68 11.55 -11.66
CA SER A 404 4.43 13.00 -11.54
C SER A 404 3.09 13.46 -12.14
N SER A 405 2.53 12.71 -13.10
CA SER A 405 1.21 12.98 -13.69
C SER A 405 0.05 12.57 -12.77
N LEU A 406 0.33 11.74 -11.75
CA LEU A 406 -0.65 11.08 -10.90
C LEU A 406 -1.69 10.30 -11.71
N GLN A 407 -1.29 9.83 -12.90
CA GLN A 407 -2.07 8.94 -13.74
C GLN A 407 -1.40 7.58 -13.75
N PRO A 408 -2.20 6.50 -13.85
CA PRO A 408 -1.62 5.17 -13.91
C PRO A 408 -0.92 5.01 -15.27
N ILE A 409 0.24 4.36 -15.28
CA ILE A 409 0.87 3.93 -16.53
C ILE A 409 0.12 2.68 -16.99
N ALA A 410 -0.45 2.72 -18.19
CA ALA A 410 -1.14 1.58 -18.75
C ALA A 410 -0.17 0.40 -18.94
N ARG A 411 -0.62 -0.80 -18.62
CA ARG A 411 0.04 -2.03 -19.05
C ARG A 411 -0.42 -2.31 -20.47
N GLU A 412 0.52 -2.46 -21.39
CA GLU A 412 0.21 -2.83 -22.76
C GLU A 412 -0.56 -4.15 -22.81
N VAL A 413 -1.35 -4.31 -23.88
CA VAL A 413 -2.07 -5.54 -24.16
C VAL A 413 -1.62 -6.02 -25.53
N ASP A 414 -0.75 -7.01 -25.53
CA ASP A 414 -0.31 -7.69 -26.74
C ASP A 414 -0.46 -9.21 -26.52
N GLY A 415 -1.12 -9.89 -27.46
CA GLY A 415 -1.25 -11.35 -27.42
C GLY A 415 -1.69 -11.96 -26.07
N SER A 416 -0.90 -12.94 -25.64
CA SER A 416 -1.01 -13.56 -24.31
C SER A 416 -0.20 -12.72 -23.33
N PRO A 417 -0.60 -12.60 -22.06
CA PRO A 417 0.16 -11.76 -21.13
C PRO A 417 1.57 -12.31 -20.91
N ASP A 418 2.53 -11.40 -20.80
CA ASP A 418 3.87 -11.70 -20.33
C ASP A 418 3.86 -12.08 -18.84
N ILE A 419 4.85 -12.87 -18.44
CA ILE A 419 5.12 -13.16 -17.03
C ILE A 419 5.78 -11.93 -16.39
N GLY A 420 5.29 -11.50 -15.22
CA GLY A 420 5.86 -10.41 -14.43
C GLY A 420 5.06 -9.10 -14.45
N ALA A 421 5.63 -8.07 -13.83
CA ALA A 421 4.95 -6.79 -13.56
C ALA A 421 4.71 -5.94 -14.81
N TYR A 422 5.47 -6.17 -15.88
CA TYR A 422 5.44 -5.39 -17.10
C TYR A 422 5.02 -6.26 -18.28
N GLU A 423 4.35 -5.65 -19.24
CA GLU A 423 4.14 -6.21 -20.57
C GLU A 423 5.10 -5.51 -21.53
N ARG A 424 5.60 -6.25 -22.51
CA ARG A 424 6.20 -5.66 -23.69
C ARG A 424 5.11 -5.29 -24.71
N GLY A 425 5.09 -4.02 -25.13
CA GLY A 425 4.25 -3.58 -26.25
C GLY A 425 4.88 -3.84 -27.63
N ASP A 426 4.07 -3.71 -28.68
CA ASP A 426 4.45 -3.78 -30.11
C ASP A 426 5.64 -2.86 -30.49
N ASP A 427 5.88 -1.78 -29.74
CA ASP A 427 6.95 -0.79 -29.98
C ASP A 427 8.10 -0.83 -28.95
N GLY A 428 8.08 -1.80 -28.02
CA GLY A 428 9.13 -1.98 -27.01
C GLY A 428 9.22 -0.86 -25.95
N MET A 429 8.20 0.01 -25.85
CA MET A 429 8.11 1.05 -24.83
C MET A 429 6.75 0.99 -24.13
N PRO A 430 6.64 1.34 -22.84
CA PRO A 430 5.34 1.53 -22.22
C PRO A 430 4.69 2.75 -22.87
N SER A 431 3.44 2.64 -23.33
CA SER A 431 2.77 3.80 -23.93
C SER A 431 2.62 4.88 -22.86
N THR A 432 3.43 5.93 -22.99
CA THR A 432 3.18 7.20 -22.32
C THR A 432 1.99 7.84 -23.03
N THR A 433 0.78 7.33 -22.77
CA THR A 433 -0.41 7.75 -23.50
C THR A 433 -0.87 9.13 -23.04
N SER A 434 -0.31 10.17 -23.66
CA SER A 434 -1.06 11.38 -23.97
C SER A 434 -2.01 11.07 -25.13
N SER A 435 -3.24 10.63 -24.85
CA SER A 435 -4.22 10.28 -25.88
C SER A 435 -4.83 11.55 -26.50
N SER A 436 -4.22 12.07 -27.57
CA SER A 436 -4.97 12.80 -28.57
C SER A 436 -5.73 11.80 -29.44
N SER A 437 -7.05 11.80 -29.32
CA SER A 437 -7.96 11.06 -30.18
C SER A 437 -7.79 11.44 -31.66
N SER A 438 -7.62 10.44 -32.52
CA SER A 438 -7.94 10.59 -33.94
C SER A 438 -8.63 9.33 -34.46
N SER A 439 -9.88 9.57 -34.81
CA SER A 439 -10.87 8.65 -35.35
C SER A 439 -10.45 8.00 -36.68
N SER A 440 -10.82 6.73 -36.78
CA SER A 440 -11.08 5.92 -37.98
C SER A 440 -11.35 6.66 -39.30
N GLY A 441 -10.65 6.25 -40.34
CA GLY A 441 -11.01 6.49 -41.74
C GLY A 441 -10.34 5.45 -42.65
N SER A 442 -11.07 4.39 -42.99
CA SER A 442 -10.68 3.39 -43.97
C SER A 442 -10.89 3.92 -45.40
N THR A 443 -9.90 3.72 -46.31
CA THR A 443 -10.13 3.27 -47.72
C THR A 443 -8.81 3.06 -48.49
N SER A 444 -8.60 1.80 -48.89
CA SER A 444 -8.12 1.28 -50.18
C SER A 444 -6.96 1.92 -50.98
N SER A 445 -5.91 1.10 -51.13
CA SER A 445 -5.16 0.74 -52.35
C SER A 445 -4.57 1.84 -53.25
N SER A 446 -3.25 1.85 -53.41
CA SER A 446 -2.60 1.54 -54.71
C SER A 446 -1.08 1.47 -54.60
N SER A 447 -0.54 0.52 -55.34
CA SER A 447 0.87 0.27 -55.64
C SER A 447 1.59 1.47 -56.29
N SER A 448 2.86 1.68 -55.96
CA SER A 448 3.92 1.79 -56.98
C SER A 448 5.32 1.89 -56.36
N SER A 449 6.23 1.33 -57.13
CA SER A 449 7.65 1.09 -56.91
C SER A 449 8.55 2.32 -57.05
N SER A 450 9.73 2.18 -56.45
CA SER A 450 11.07 2.52 -56.98
C SER A 450 11.72 3.89 -56.67
N SER A 451 13.01 3.74 -56.31
CA SER A 451 14.19 4.55 -56.66
C SER A 451 14.73 5.58 -55.65
N SER A 452 15.80 5.15 -54.98
CA SER A 452 17.14 5.77 -54.90
C SER A 452 17.27 7.30 -54.91
N SER A 453 18.02 7.85 -53.95
CA SER A 453 19.31 8.53 -54.22
C SER A 453 19.97 9.07 -52.95
N ALA A 454 21.30 9.07 -52.98
CA ALA A 454 22.23 9.50 -51.95
C ALA A 454 22.52 11.02 -52.01
N SER A 455 22.93 11.61 -50.87
CA SER A 455 24.00 12.63 -50.78
C SER A 455 24.30 12.89 -49.29
N SER A 456 25.45 12.54 -48.72
CA SER A 456 26.74 13.24 -48.73
C SER A 456 26.67 14.73 -48.41
N GLY A 457 27.18 15.13 -47.24
CA GLY A 457 27.40 16.52 -46.84
C GLY A 457 28.34 16.64 -45.64
N SER A 458 29.62 16.78 -45.92
CA SER A 458 30.71 17.05 -44.97
C SER A 458 30.65 18.48 -44.40
N GLY A 459 31.16 18.69 -43.19
CA GLY A 459 31.44 20.02 -42.64
C GLY A 459 32.16 19.98 -41.30
N ALA A 460 33.48 20.16 -41.32
CA ALA A 460 34.36 20.28 -40.17
C ALA A 460 34.60 21.75 -39.80
N THR A 461 34.75 22.07 -38.51
CA THR A 461 35.57 23.16 -37.91
C THR A 461 35.55 22.99 -36.38
N THR A 462 36.61 22.52 -35.72
CA THR A 462 37.71 23.27 -35.07
C THR A 462 37.28 24.35 -34.07
N GLY A 463 37.64 24.16 -32.80
CA GLY A 463 37.56 25.18 -31.75
C GLY A 463 38.17 24.69 -30.42
N SER A 464 39.50 24.71 -30.34
CA SER A 464 40.28 24.45 -29.12
C SER A 464 40.18 25.60 -28.12
N GLY A 465 40.16 25.29 -26.83
CA GLY A 465 40.26 26.27 -25.75
C GLY A 465 40.78 25.63 -24.47
N SER A 466 42.10 25.59 -24.32
CA SER A 466 42.83 25.19 -23.12
C SER A 466 42.89 26.34 -22.10
N SER A 467 42.76 26.05 -20.81
CA SER A 467 43.53 26.76 -19.77
C SER A 467 43.63 25.95 -18.48
N THR A 468 44.86 25.51 -18.23
CA THR A 468 45.51 25.11 -16.98
C THR A 468 45.51 26.16 -15.87
N SER A 469 45.37 25.71 -14.62
CA SER A 469 46.15 26.08 -13.40
C SER A 469 45.35 25.64 -12.16
N GLY A 470 45.82 24.93 -11.13
CA GLY A 470 47.18 24.73 -10.62
C GLY A 470 47.29 25.29 -9.19
N SER A 471 47.74 24.45 -8.24
CA SER A 471 48.17 24.76 -6.84
C SER A 471 47.06 24.87 -5.77
N SER A 472 46.90 23.94 -4.83
CA SER A 472 47.77 23.50 -3.70
C SER A 472 47.85 24.49 -2.53
N THR A 473 47.38 24.10 -1.34
CA THR A 473 48.16 23.91 -0.08
C THR A 473 47.26 23.82 1.17
N THR A 474 47.54 22.77 1.99
CA THR A 474 47.60 22.71 3.48
C THR A 474 46.56 23.45 4.34
N GLY A 475 46.00 22.89 5.41
CA GLY A 475 46.31 21.69 6.19
C GLY A 475 45.72 21.81 7.61
N SER A 476 45.76 20.70 8.35
CA SER A 476 45.61 20.57 9.81
C SER A 476 44.18 20.76 10.35
N GLY A 477 43.57 19.86 11.11
CA GLY A 477 44.07 18.75 11.91
C GLY A 477 43.37 18.80 13.26
N SER A 478 42.71 17.71 13.68
CA SER A 478 42.55 17.41 15.10
C SER A 478 42.17 15.94 15.28
N SER A 479 43.05 15.26 15.99
CA SER A 479 43.00 13.89 16.47
C SER A 479 42.09 13.74 17.69
N THR A 480 41.42 12.59 17.81
CA THR A 480 41.26 11.89 19.10
C THR A 480 41.22 10.38 18.87
N THR A 481 42.30 9.75 19.35
CA THR A 481 42.42 8.41 19.95
C THR A 481 41.13 7.83 20.52
N GLY A 482 40.85 6.52 20.52
CA GLY A 482 41.63 5.34 20.17
C GLY A 482 40.92 4.05 20.64
N SER A 483 41.54 2.90 20.31
CA SER A 483 41.30 1.54 20.84
C SER A 483 39.97 0.88 20.44
N GLY A 484 39.88 -0.24 19.72
CA GLY A 484 40.80 -1.36 19.58
C GLY A 484 40.25 -2.57 20.33
N SER A 485 39.57 -3.49 19.65
CA SER A 485 39.54 -4.92 20.01
C SER A 485 39.06 -5.77 18.84
N THR A 486 39.96 -6.61 18.37
CA THR A 486 39.77 -7.73 17.46
C THR A 486 38.97 -8.86 18.12
N GLY A 487 38.12 -9.54 17.35
CA GLY A 487 37.48 -10.79 17.77
C GLY A 487 36.84 -11.49 16.58
N SER A 488 37.61 -12.35 15.92
CA SER A 488 37.15 -13.30 14.90
C SER A 488 36.27 -14.39 15.53
N GLY A 489 35.21 -14.82 14.84
CA GLY A 489 34.44 -15.99 15.22
C GLY A 489 33.45 -16.38 14.12
N ALA A 490 33.81 -17.41 13.36
CA ALA A 490 32.96 -18.05 12.37
C ALA A 490 32.08 -19.15 13.03
N GLY A 491 30.88 -19.33 12.49
CA GLY A 491 30.19 -20.62 12.42
C GLY A 491 29.05 -20.86 13.42
N GLY A 492 27.92 -21.35 12.89
CA GLY A 492 27.03 -22.26 13.61
C GLY A 492 25.54 -21.99 13.46
N ASP A 493 24.88 -22.78 12.60
CA ASP A 493 23.43 -23.00 12.56
C ASP A 493 22.82 -23.28 13.95
N GLY A 494 21.56 -22.90 14.12
CA GLY A 494 20.74 -23.38 15.22
C GLY A 494 19.32 -22.86 15.14
N GLY A 495 18.41 -23.68 14.61
CA GLY A 495 16.98 -23.45 14.71
C GLY A 495 16.49 -23.44 16.17
N ALA A 496 15.64 -22.47 16.47
CA ALA A 496 14.69 -22.43 17.57
C ALA A 496 13.61 -21.43 17.11
N GLY A 497 12.32 -21.73 17.09
CA GLY A 497 11.62 -22.35 18.21
C GLY A 497 11.58 -21.39 19.41
N GLY A 498 11.37 -20.09 19.17
CA GLY A 498 11.09 -19.10 20.20
C GLY A 498 9.65 -18.67 20.04
N GLY A 499 8.82 -18.95 21.05
CA GLY A 499 7.59 -18.22 21.23
C GLY A 499 7.96 -16.79 21.56
N ASP A 500 7.40 -15.87 20.81
CA ASP A 500 7.55 -14.44 21.06
C ASP A 500 6.71 -14.12 22.29
N ASP A 501 7.37 -13.95 23.43
CA ASP A 501 6.78 -13.38 24.64
C ASP A 501 6.57 -11.88 24.36
N ASP A 502 5.30 -11.50 24.20
CA ASP A 502 4.85 -10.14 23.95
C ASP A 502 5.36 -9.16 25.02
N GLY A 503 6.34 -8.36 24.62
CA GLY A 503 6.62 -7.08 25.26
C GLY A 503 5.39 -6.19 25.06
N GLY A 504 4.51 -6.19 26.05
CA GLY A 504 3.29 -5.40 26.05
C GLY A 504 3.54 -3.97 25.59
N PHE A 505 2.70 -3.51 24.67
CA PHE A 505 2.57 -2.12 24.28
C PHE A 505 2.72 -1.21 25.50
N PRO A 506 3.57 -0.17 25.47
CA PRO A 506 3.33 0.94 26.36
C PRO A 506 1.94 1.46 26.02
N THR A 507 1.00 1.26 26.93
CA THR A 507 -0.29 1.95 26.93
C THR A 507 0.01 3.44 27.07
N GLY A 508 0.38 4.09 25.97
CA GLY A 508 0.11 5.50 25.75
C GLY A 508 -1.39 5.72 25.96
N PRO A 509 -1.81 6.94 26.34
CA PRO A 509 -3.13 7.15 26.89
C PRO A 509 -4.18 6.69 25.87
N ILE A 510 -4.84 5.58 26.18
CA ILE A 510 -6.16 5.28 25.65
C ILE A 510 -6.97 6.54 25.91
N CYS A 511 -7.35 7.24 24.85
CA CYS A 511 -8.34 8.31 24.91
C CYS A 511 -9.66 7.69 25.39
N THR A 512 -9.80 7.53 26.71
CA THR A 512 -11.09 7.28 27.32
C THR A 512 -11.92 8.54 27.10
N TYR A 513 -12.85 8.46 26.16
CA TYR A 513 -13.92 9.43 26.03
C TYR A 513 -14.72 9.42 27.33
N ALA A 514 -14.48 10.41 28.20
CA ALA A 514 -15.35 10.67 29.34
C ALA A 514 -16.61 11.35 28.78
N PRO A 515 -17.80 10.72 28.83
CA PRO A 515 -19.01 11.37 28.37
C PRO A 515 -19.27 12.62 29.22
N PRO A 516 -19.79 13.71 28.63
CA PRO A 516 -20.04 14.94 29.36
C PRO A 516 -21.03 14.69 30.50
N ALA A 517 -20.64 15.11 31.71
CA ALA A 517 -21.50 15.08 32.88
C ALA A 517 -22.69 16.02 32.68
N GLY A 518 -23.88 15.45 32.48
CA GLY A 518 -25.14 16.14 32.72
C GLY A 518 -26.19 15.99 31.63
N THR A 519 -26.96 14.91 31.69
CA THR A 519 -28.42 14.91 31.48
C THR A 519 -28.99 13.61 32.02
N GLU A 520 -29.38 13.61 33.30
CA GLU A 520 -30.38 12.64 33.75
C GLU A 520 -31.74 13.01 33.15
N GLN A 521 -32.40 12.07 32.48
CA GLN A 521 -33.68 11.48 32.89
C GLN A 521 -34.41 10.81 31.72
N LEU A 522 -35.00 9.65 32.04
CA LEU A 522 -36.13 9.00 31.36
C LEU A 522 -35.84 8.29 30.04
N THR A 523 -35.46 7.02 30.11
CA THR A 523 -36.26 5.87 29.59
C THR A 523 -35.45 4.57 29.74
N GLY A 524 -35.74 3.79 30.78
CA GLY A 524 -34.99 2.56 31.08
C GLY A 524 -35.77 1.65 32.01
N LEU A 525 -37.00 1.32 31.64
CA LEU A 525 -37.85 0.36 32.33
C LEU A 525 -38.74 -0.32 31.29
N LEU A 526 -38.16 -1.26 30.55
CA LEU A 526 -38.79 -2.40 29.88
C LEU A 526 -37.76 -2.92 28.87
N VAL A 527 -36.99 -3.95 29.24
CA VAL A 527 -36.57 -5.13 28.44
C VAL A 527 -35.52 -5.85 29.30
N SER A 528 -35.98 -6.65 30.26
CA SER A 528 -35.17 -7.64 30.99
C SER A 528 -36.09 -8.65 31.66
N ALA A 529 -36.90 -9.36 30.86
CA ALA A 529 -37.83 -10.38 31.35
C ALA A 529 -38.00 -11.59 30.43
N ILE A 530 -37.10 -11.85 29.46
CA ILE A 530 -37.15 -13.05 28.62
C ILE A 530 -35.73 -13.54 28.34
N ALA A 531 -35.10 -14.23 29.30
CA ALA A 531 -33.95 -15.13 29.04
C ALA A 531 -33.50 -15.96 30.27
N LEU A 532 -34.41 -16.35 31.18
CA LEU A 532 -34.01 -17.12 32.38
C LEU A 532 -35.04 -18.20 32.79
N LEU A 533 -35.53 -18.95 31.81
CA LEU A 533 -36.35 -20.16 32.01
C LEU A 533 -36.01 -21.19 30.93
N GLY A 534 -34.89 -21.90 31.10
CA GLY A 534 -34.44 -22.86 30.08
C GLY A 534 -33.37 -23.86 30.49
N ALA A 535 -33.14 -24.15 31.78
CA ALA A 535 -32.21 -25.23 32.16
C ALA A 535 -32.40 -25.73 33.60
N ALA A 536 -33.44 -26.54 33.86
CA ALA A 536 -33.41 -27.51 34.96
C ALA A 536 -34.68 -28.40 34.95
N ARG A 537 -34.63 -29.57 34.31
CA ARG A 537 -35.28 -30.81 34.77
C ARG A 537 -35.12 -31.96 33.76
N ARG A 538 -34.06 -32.75 33.95
CA ARG A 538 -34.08 -34.18 33.59
C ARG A 538 -33.19 -34.97 34.55
N ARG A 539 -33.81 -35.56 35.58
CA ARG A 539 -33.37 -36.81 36.22
C ARG A 539 -34.52 -37.40 37.03
N ARG A 540 -34.80 -38.68 36.76
CA ARG A 540 -35.63 -39.66 37.49
C ARG A 540 -37.15 -39.59 37.30
N ARG A 541 -37.67 -40.32 36.30
CA ARG A 541 -38.09 -41.73 36.41
C ARG A 541 -38.17 -42.34 35.02
#